data_AF-A0A151GH00-F1
#
_entry.id   AF-A0A151GH00-F1
#
_cell.length_a   1.000
_cell.length_b   1.000
_cell.length_c   1.000
_cell.angle_alpha   90.00
_cell.angle_beta   90.00
_cell.angle_gamma   90.00
#
_symmetry.space_group_name_H-M   'P 1'
#
loop_
_entity.id
_entity.type
_entity.pdbx_description
1 polymer ?
#
loop_
_entity_poly.entity_id
_entity_poly.type
_entity_poly.pdbx_seq_one_letter_code
_entity_poly.pdbx_strand_id
1 'polypeptide(L)'
;MFCGNAIHTSKYYILPLSSLLLQMKFIAVLFFAALAFAAPSYPADHSTAIEDDARLLPLSMDYFYKHIKGYELGSNDTAKLSQQIIGVADACYDKLLTTGNLTTANAKNLSEIFKETEDMTTLISKALIEKRQDISEAAACRDFERYLKEIYVHLHEFFDLAQRLWPVNRLPTAAQQYTPILEILTKVQTEFSKEKCKDAIIPTLT
;
A
#
# COMPACT_ATOMS: atom_id res chain seq x y z
N MET A 1 8.56 -45.64 23.07
CA MET A 1 7.37 -46.08 23.84
C MET A 1 7.79 -46.25 25.30
N PHE A 2 7.60 -45.23 26.13
CA PHE A 2 7.65 -45.37 27.59
C PHE A 2 6.71 -44.31 28.20
N CYS A 3 5.61 -44.78 28.78
CA CYS A 3 4.78 -44.03 29.72
C CYS A 3 5.35 -44.23 31.12
N GLY A 4 5.31 -43.17 31.94
CA GLY A 4 5.59 -43.24 33.37
C GLY A 4 5.06 -41.99 34.06
N ASN A 5 3.81 -42.04 34.52
CA ASN A 5 3.25 -41.12 35.49
C ASN A 5 3.56 -41.64 36.91
N ALA A 6 3.93 -40.75 37.84
CA ALA A 6 3.26 -40.65 39.14
C ALA A 6 3.73 -39.41 39.93
N ILE A 7 2.72 -38.69 40.40
CA ILE A 7 2.66 -37.49 41.24
C ILE A 7 3.17 -37.76 42.66
N HIS A 8 3.87 -36.81 43.29
CA HIS A 8 3.62 -36.51 44.71
C HIS A 8 3.86 -35.04 45.08
N THR A 9 3.08 -34.61 46.05
CA THR A 9 2.60 -33.26 46.35
C THR A 9 3.44 -32.50 47.36
N SER A 10 3.44 -31.16 47.29
CA SER A 10 3.39 -30.28 48.48
C SER A 10 2.85 -28.90 48.09
N LYS A 11 1.74 -28.52 48.71
CA LYS A 11 1.03 -27.25 48.54
C LYS A 11 1.77 -26.15 49.31
N TYR A 12 2.11 -25.05 48.63
CA TYR A 12 2.37 -23.76 49.27
C TYR A 12 1.36 -22.75 48.73
N TYR A 13 0.44 -22.32 49.59
CA TYR A 13 -0.44 -21.19 49.33
C TYR A 13 0.37 -19.90 49.53
N ILE A 14 0.79 -19.28 48.43
CA ILE A 14 1.30 -17.91 48.44
C ILE A 14 0.11 -17.01 48.12
N LEU A 15 -0.32 -16.21 49.10
CA LEU A 15 -1.21 -15.07 48.88
C LEU A 15 -0.39 -13.96 48.20
N PRO A 16 -0.67 -13.56 46.96
CA PRO A 16 -0.03 -12.36 46.41
C PRO A 16 -0.66 -11.11 47.03
N LEU A 17 0.21 -10.31 47.62
CA LEU A 17 0.00 -9.02 48.26
C LEU A 17 -0.40 -7.90 47.26
N SER A 18 -1.32 -8.18 46.33
CA SER A 18 -1.67 -7.29 45.21
C SER A 18 -3.07 -6.67 45.32
N SER A 19 -3.86 -7.01 46.34
CA SER A 19 -5.25 -6.54 46.47
C SER A 19 -5.41 -5.15 47.11
N LEU A 20 -4.33 -4.49 47.55
CA LEU A 20 -4.39 -3.19 48.23
C LEU A 20 -4.11 -1.96 47.33
N LEU A 21 -3.72 -2.15 46.06
CA LEU A 21 -3.46 -1.04 45.13
C LEU A 21 -4.64 -0.66 44.21
N LEU A 22 -5.78 -1.35 44.33
CA LEU A 22 -6.90 -1.24 43.38
C LEU A 22 -7.99 -0.21 43.75
N GLN A 23 -7.85 0.55 44.84
CA GLN A 23 -8.88 1.52 45.26
C GLN A 23 -8.53 3.01 45.06
N MET A 24 -7.32 3.34 44.58
CA MET A 24 -6.89 4.73 44.33
C MET A 24 -6.86 5.14 42.84
N LYS A 25 -7.54 4.39 41.95
CA LYS A 25 -7.68 4.79 40.52
C LYS A 25 -9.12 5.11 40.08
N PHE A 26 -10.13 4.87 40.92
CA PHE A 26 -11.53 5.08 40.52
C PHE A 26 -12.04 6.53 40.59
N ILE A 27 -11.33 7.44 41.27
CA ILE A 27 -11.77 8.85 41.39
C ILE A 27 -11.21 9.74 40.27
N ALA A 28 -10.14 9.33 39.57
CA ALA A 28 -9.63 10.08 38.42
C ALA A 28 -10.50 9.90 37.15
N VAL A 29 -11.34 8.86 37.07
CA VAL A 29 -12.10 8.54 35.85
C VAL A 29 -13.36 9.39 35.69
N LEU A 30 -13.83 10.08 36.74
CA LEU A 30 -15.06 10.89 36.67
C LEU A 30 -14.84 12.38 36.35
N PHE A 31 -13.61 12.89 36.37
CA PHE A 31 -13.32 14.30 36.02
C PHE A 31 -12.81 14.51 34.59
N PHE A 32 -12.38 13.45 33.89
CA PHE A 32 -11.99 13.53 32.47
C PHE A 32 -13.14 13.23 31.49
N ALA A 33 -14.34 12.92 32.00
CA ALA A 33 -15.52 12.69 31.16
C ALA A 33 -16.24 13.98 30.73
N ALA A 34 -15.90 15.15 31.28
CA ALA A 34 -16.60 16.41 30.97
C ALA A 34 -15.88 17.30 29.93
N LEU A 35 -14.64 16.98 29.53
CA LEU A 35 -13.92 17.71 28.46
C LEU A 35 -13.99 17.00 27.10
N ALA A 36 -14.67 15.86 27.01
CA ALA A 36 -14.92 15.15 25.75
C ALA A 36 -16.24 15.56 25.06
N PHE A 37 -17.07 16.41 25.69
CA PHE A 37 -18.40 16.79 25.18
C PHE A 37 -18.56 18.30 24.96
N ALA A 38 -17.48 18.98 24.57
CA ALA A 38 -17.55 20.36 24.10
C ALA A 38 -16.51 20.66 23.00
N ALA A 39 -16.21 19.67 22.15
CA ALA A 39 -15.79 20.03 20.80
C ALA A 39 -17.07 20.47 20.06
N PRO A 40 -17.12 21.69 19.49
CA PRO A 40 -18.23 22.08 18.62
C PRO A 40 -18.44 20.97 17.57
N SER A 41 -19.69 20.56 17.38
CA SER A 41 -20.11 19.69 16.29
C SER A 41 -19.98 20.45 14.97
N TYR A 42 -18.74 20.73 14.57
CA TYR A 42 -18.45 20.89 13.16
C TYR A 42 -18.80 19.54 12.51
N PRO A 43 -19.57 19.50 11.42
CA PRO A 43 -19.65 18.27 10.64
C PRO A 43 -18.19 17.86 10.41
N ALA A 44 -17.82 16.66 10.84
CA ALA A 44 -16.50 16.14 10.57
C ALA A 44 -16.32 16.31 9.06
N ASP A 45 -15.36 17.13 8.68
CA ASP A 45 -15.12 17.47 7.29
C ASP A 45 -14.52 16.21 6.66
N HIS A 46 -15.39 15.26 6.28
CA HIS A 46 -15.04 13.99 5.66
C HIS A 46 -14.28 14.18 4.33
N SER A 47 -14.10 15.44 3.92
CA SER A 47 -13.42 15.90 2.71
C SER A 47 -11.95 15.49 2.62
N THR A 48 -11.14 15.47 3.69
CA THR A 48 -9.67 15.27 3.54
C THR A 48 -9.20 13.81 3.62
N ALA A 49 -10.05 12.89 4.10
CA ALA A 49 -9.56 11.56 4.51
C ALA A 49 -9.06 10.69 3.33
N ILE A 50 -9.66 10.79 2.15
CA ILE A 50 -9.20 10.04 0.97
C ILE A 50 -7.87 10.58 0.42
N GLU A 51 -7.63 11.88 0.56
CA GLU A 51 -6.42 12.53 0.06
C GLU A 51 -5.20 12.15 0.91
N ASP A 52 -5.38 12.09 2.22
CA ASP A 52 -4.35 11.67 3.16
C ASP A 52 -3.90 10.22 2.88
N ASP A 53 -4.87 9.32 2.64
CA ASP A 53 -4.59 7.93 2.26
C ASP A 53 -3.93 7.86 0.87
N ALA A 54 -4.43 8.62 -0.12
CA ALA A 54 -3.90 8.63 -1.48
C ALA A 54 -2.47 9.20 -1.58
N ARG A 55 -2.06 10.11 -0.68
CA ARG A 55 -0.68 10.62 -0.61
C ARG A 55 0.35 9.53 -0.29
N LEU A 56 -0.07 8.41 0.31
CA LEU A 56 0.82 7.27 0.56
C LEU A 56 1.20 6.53 -0.73
N LEU A 57 0.44 6.73 -1.81
CA LEU A 57 0.67 6.03 -3.07
C LEU A 57 1.99 6.46 -3.74
N PRO A 58 2.22 7.75 -4.06
CA PRO A 58 3.50 8.18 -4.63
C PRO A 58 4.69 7.89 -3.68
N LEU A 59 4.49 7.95 -2.36
CA LEU A 59 5.51 7.58 -1.38
C LEU A 59 5.89 6.09 -1.46
N SER A 60 4.91 5.19 -1.54
CA SER A 60 5.13 3.75 -1.69
C SER A 60 5.83 3.44 -3.02
N MET A 61 5.46 4.16 -4.08
CA MET A 61 6.14 4.07 -5.38
C MET A 61 7.58 4.60 -5.33
N ASP A 62 7.87 5.64 -4.55
CA ASP A 62 9.25 6.12 -4.34
C ASP A 62 10.13 5.09 -3.62
N TYR A 63 9.60 4.42 -2.59
CA TYR A 63 10.32 3.32 -1.95
C TYR A 63 10.58 2.17 -2.92
N PHE A 64 9.58 1.79 -3.73
CA PHE A 64 9.75 0.76 -4.76
C PHE A 64 10.78 1.16 -5.84
N TYR A 65 10.74 2.41 -6.29
CA TYR A 65 11.73 2.97 -7.23
C TYR A 65 13.16 2.91 -6.66
N LYS A 66 13.36 3.38 -5.43
CA LYS A 66 14.67 3.35 -4.76
C LYS A 66 15.21 1.94 -4.65
N HIS A 67 14.34 0.98 -4.32
CA HIS A 67 14.68 -0.43 -4.27
C HIS A 67 15.09 -0.98 -5.64
N ILE A 68 14.32 -0.72 -6.70
CA ILE A 68 14.68 -1.15 -8.06
C ILE A 68 16.01 -0.54 -8.49
N LYS A 69 16.21 0.75 -8.26
CA LYS A 69 17.45 1.44 -8.64
C LYS A 69 18.67 0.83 -7.94
N GLY A 70 18.51 0.45 -6.67
CA GLY A 70 19.52 -0.23 -5.86
C GLY A 70 19.43 -1.76 -5.92
N TYR A 71 18.73 -2.34 -6.89
CA TYR A 71 18.44 -3.78 -6.88
C TYR A 71 19.71 -4.63 -6.86
N GLU A 72 19.81 -5.48 -5.84
CA GLU A 72 20.83 -6.50 -5.68
C GLU A 72 20.22 -7.90 -5.92
N LEU A 73 21.01 -8.79 -6.53
CA LEU A 73 20.60 -10.17 -6.83
C LEU A 73 20.09 -10.89 -5.58
N GLY A 74 18.84 -11.36 -5.62
CA GLY A 74 18.23 -12.17 -4.55
C GLY A 74 17.51 -11.40 -3.44
N SER A 75 17.29 -10.08 -3.58
CA SER A 75 16.49 -9.35 -2.59
C SER A 75 15.00 -9.73 -2.64
N ASN A 76 14.47 -10.09 -1.46
CA ASN A 76 13.04 -10.37 -1.27
C ASN A 76 12.17 -9.12 -1.07
N ASP A 77 12.79 -7.93 -0.98
CA ASP A 77 12.05 -6.69 -0.66
C ASP A 77 11.11 -6.25 -1.80
N THR A 78 11.37 -6.68 -3.04
CA THR A 78 10.52 -6.38 -4.20
C THR A 78 9.06 -6.79 -3.96
N ALA A 79 8.83 -7.98 -3.40
CA ALA A 79 7.49 -8.50 -3.13
C ALA A 79 6.80 -7.69 -2.02
N LYS A 80 7.54 -7.32 -0.98
CA LYS A 80 7.00 -6.53 0.14
C LYS A 80 6.60 -5.14 -0.33
N LEU A 81 7.45 -4.49 -1.13
CA LEU A 81 7.22 -3.13 -1.62
C LEU A 81 6.10 -3.09 -2.66
N SER A 82 5.95 -4.10 -3.51
CA SER A 82 4.80 -4.19 -4.43
C SER A 82 3.50 -4.36 -3.66
N GLN A 83 3.48 -5.18 -2.61
CA GLN A 83 2.32 -5.35 -1.73
C GLN A 83 1.97 -4.09 -0.93
N GLN A 84 2.96 -3.23 -0.62
CA GLN A 84 2.68 -1.91 -0.03
C GLN A 84 1.93 -0.99 -0.99
N ILE A 85 2.33 -0.95 -2.27
CA ILE A 85 1.61 -0.17 -3.29
C ILE A 85 0.18 -0.69 -3.44
N ILE A 86 0.01 -2.01 -3.53
CA ILE A 86 -1.31 -2.65 -3.63
C ILE A 86 -2.18 -2.32 -2.42
N GLY A 87 -1.65 -2.47 -1.21
CA GLY A 87 -2.40 -2.18 0.02
C GLY A 87 -2.84 -0.72 0.14
N VAL A 88 -2.04 0.22 -0.37
CA VAL A 88 -2.45 1.64 -0.45
C VAL A 88 -3.56 1.85 -1.48
N ALA A 89 -3.46 1.22 -2.65
CA ALA A 89 -4.51 1.31 -3.68
C ALA A 89 -5.84 0.72 -3.18
N ASP A 90 -5.80 -0.43 -2.51
CA ASP A 90 -6.97 -1.08 -1.90
C ASP A 90 -7.59 -0.22 -0.80
N ALA A 91 -6.78 0.35 0.09
CA ALA A 91 -7.28 1.25 1.14
C ALA A 91 -7.99 2.47 0.53
N CYS A 92 -7.44 3.05 -0.54
CA CYS A 92 -8.07 4.15 -1.26
C CYS A 92 -9.38 3.73 -1.94
N TYR A 93 -9.41 2.54 -2.56
CA TYR A 93 -10.60 1.98 -3.18
C TYR A 93 -11.73 1.78 -2.15
N ASP A 94 -11.44 1.10 -1.04
CA ASP A 94 -12.39 0.85 0.04
C ASP A 94 -12.93 2.15 0.64
N LYS A 95 -12.07 3.16 0.76
CA LYS A 95 -12.46 4.49 1.21
C LYS A 95 -13.42 5.16 0.22
N LEU A 96 -13.14 5.09 -1.07
CA LEU A 96 -14.00 5.65 -2.11
C LEU A 96 -15.39 4.99 -2.14
N LEU A 97 -15.49 3.68 -1.90
CA LEU A 97 -16.78 2.98 -1.82
C LEU A 97 -17.74 3.59 -0.77
N THR A 98 -17.20 4.24 0.27
CA THR A 98 -17.98 4.85 1.35
C THR A 98 -18.08 6.39 1.27
N THR A 99 -17.32 7.04 0.37
CA THR A 99 -17.20 8.50 0.32
C THR A 99 -18.35 9.17 -0.46
N GLY A 100 -19.01 8.45 -1.38
CA GLY A 100 -19.98 9.04 -2.31
C GLY A 100 -19.28 9.90 -3.38
N ASN A 101 -20.02 10.81 -4.02
CA ASN A 101 -19.44 11.69 -5.04
C ASN A 101 -18.36 12.61 -4.44
N LEU A 102 -17.23 12.72 -5.12
CA LEU A 102 -16.13 13.59 -4.74
C LEU A 102 -16.54 15.06 -4.86
N THR A 103 -16.10 15.88 -3.91
CA THR A 103 -16.19 17.33 -4.05
C THR A 103 -15.20 17.82 -5.11
N THR A 104 -15.40 19.05 -5.62
CA THR A 104 -14.43 19.68 -6.54
C THR A 104 -13.04 19.83 -5.91
N ALA A 105 -12.96 20.03 -4.59
CA ALA A 105 -11.69 20.13 -3.87
C ALA A 105 -10.99 18.77 -3.83
N ASN A 106 -11.71 17.70 -3.44
CA ASN A 106 -11.19 16.34 -3.40
C ASN A 106 -10.70 15.88 -4.77
N ALA A 107 -11.50 16.12 -5.81
CA ALA A 107 -11.14 15.82 -7.18
C ALA A 107 -9.84 16.53 -7.59
N LYS A 108 -9.69 17.82 -7.25
CA LYS A 108 -8.47 18.58 -7.56
C LYS A 108 -7.25 18.02 -6.82
N ASN A 109 -7.37 17.69 -5.54
CA ASN A 109 -6.25 17.18 -4.77
C ASN A 109 -5.84 15.77 -5.23
N LEU A 110 -6.82 14.91 -5.55
CA LEU A 110 -6.55 13.61 -6.17
C LEU A 110 -5.88 13.75 -7.55
N SER A 111 -6.25 14.75 -8.36
CA SER A 111 -5.55 15.05 -9.60
C SER A 111 -4.06 15.32 -9.41
N GLU A 112 -3.71 16.11 -8.38
CA GLU A 112 -2.32 16.44 -8.06
C GLU A 112 -1.55 15.17 -7.63
N ILE A 113 -2.18 14.33 -6.79
CA ILE A 113 -1.61 13.03 -6.36
C ILE A 113 -1.43 12.07 -7.55
N PHE A 114 -2.39 12.00 -8.47
CA PHE A 114 -2.27 11.17 -9.66
C PHE A 114 -1.14 11.65 -10.57
N LYS A 115 -0.89 12.95 -10.63
CA LYS A 115 0.25 13.48 -11.38
C LYS A 115 1.59 13.07 -10.76
N GLU A 116 1.72 13.14 -9.43
CA GLU A 116 2.90 12.63 -8.73
C GLU A 116 3.08 11.11 -8.94
N THR A 117 1.98 10.36 -8.92
CA THR A 117 1.95 8.92 -9.17
C THR A 117 2.42 8.60 -10.60
N GLU A 118 2.01 9.37 -11.60
CA GLU A 118 2.47 9.25 -13.00
C GLU A 118 3.97 9.48 -13.13
N ASP A 119 4.48 10.55 -12.50
CA ASP A 119 5.90 10.88 -12.52
C ASP A 119 6.73 9.75 -11.87
N MET A 120 6.25 9.21 -10.73
CA MET A 120 6.89 8.06 -10.08
C MET A 120 6.81 6.77 -10.90
N THR A 121 5.69 6.49 -11.55
CA THR A 121 5.52 5.34 -12.44
C THR A 121 6.48 5.42 -13.62
N THR A 122 6.71 6.62 -14.15
CA THR A 122 7.70 6.88 -15.19
C THR A 122 9.12 6.58 -14.72
N LEU A 123 9.48 6.99 -13.49
CA LEU A 123 10.79 6.69 -12.90
C LEU A 123 10.99 5.19 -12.66
N ILE A 124 9.98 4.50 -12.11
CA ILE A 124 9.98 3.05 -11.93
C ILE A 124 10.16 2.34 -13.27
N SER A 125 9.42 2.75 -14.29
CA SER A 125 9.51 2.20 -15.65
C SER A 125 10.94 2.28 -16.21
N LYS A 126 11.58 3.45 -16.12
CA LYS A 126 12.96 3.64 -16.55
C LYS A 126 13.93 2.76 -15.76
N ALA A 127 13.82 2.75 -14.44
CA ALA A 127 14.70 1.95 -13.57
C ALA A 127 14.57 0.45 -13.85
N LEU A 128 13.35 -0.05 -14.08
CA LEU A 128 13.12 -1.45 -14.43
C LEU A 128 13.73 -1.82 -15.78
N ILE A 129 13.61 -0.94 -16.78
CA ILE A 129 14.23 -1.15 -18.10
C ILE A 129 15.76 -1.17 -17.97
N GLU A 130 16.34 -0.23 -17.22
CA GLU A 130 17.79 -0.18 -16.94
C GLU A 130 18.28 -1.43 -16.22
N LYS A 131 17.51 -1.95 -15.27
CA LYS A 131 17.83 -3.14 -14.46
C LYS A 131 17.38 -4.46 -15.05
N ARG A 132 16.81 -4.46 -16.26
CA ARG A 132 16.21 -5.64 -16.86
C ARG A 132 17.18 -6.82 -16.98
N GLN A 133 18.44 -6.56 -17.35
CA GLN A 133 19.46 -7.61 -17.46
C GLN A 133 19.73 -8.26 -16.09
N ASP A 134 20.05 -7.45 -15.07
CA ASP A 134 20.28 -7.91 -13.69
C ASP A 134 19.08 -8.74 -13.16
N ILE A 135 17.85 -8.28 -13.43
CA ILE A 135 16.61 -8.97 -13.03
C ILE A 135 16.45 -10.31 -13.77
N SER A 136 16.82 -10.36 -15.05
CA SER A 136 16.76 -11.57 -15.85
C SER A 136 17.80 -12.60 -15.41
N GLU A 137 19.04 -12.18 -15.15
CA GLU A 137 20.12 -13.03 -14.64
C GLU A 137 19.77 -13.61 -13.26
N ALA A 138 19.04 -12.85 -12.43
CA ALA A 138 18.50 -13.30 -11.16
C ALA A 138 17.31 -14.28 -11.27
N ALA A 139 16.88 -14.64 -12.49
CA ALA A 139 15.67 -15.40 -12.76
C ALA A 139 14.38 -14.77 -12.16
N ALA A 140 14.40 -13.48 -11.85
CA ALA A 140 13.32 -12.75 -11.17
C ALA A 140 12.32 -12.09 -12.14
N CYS A 141 12.57 -12.16 -13.45
CA CYS A 141 11.70 -11.61 -14.50
C CYS A 141 10.21 -11.92 -14.32
N ARG A 142 9.87 -13.18 -14.03
CA ARG A 142 8.47 -13.62 -13.85
C ARG A 142 7.83 -13.04 -12.59
N ASP A 143 8.60 -12.84 -11.53
CA ASP A 143 8.10 -12.24 -10.31
C ASP A 143 7.82 -10.75 -10.53
N PHE A 144 8.72 -10.03 -11.22
CA PHE A 144 8.45 -8.65 -11.61
C PHE A 144 7.25 -8.52 -12.55
N GLU A 145 7.10 -9.39 -13.55
CA GLU A 145 5.91 -9.44 -14.41
C GLU A 145 4.63 -9.60 -13.58
N ARG A 146 4.63 -10.55 -12.62
CA ARG A 146 3.50 -10.78 -11.71
C ARG A 146 3.21 -9.56 -10.83
N TYR A 147 4.21 -8.98 -10.18
CA TYR A 147 4.02 -7.81 -9.31
C TYR A 147 3.50 -6.60 -10.07
N LEU A 148 4.02 -6.34 -11.27
CA LEU A 148 3.55 -5.25 -12.12
C LEU A 148 2.11 -5.45 -12.57
N LYS A 149 1.72 -6.70 -12.84
CA LYS A 149 0.34 -7.06 -13.18
C LYS A 149 -0.61 -6.86 -11.99
N GLU A 150 -0.22 -7.30 -10.81
CA GLU A 150 -1.01 -7.09 -9.58
C GLU A 150 -1.17 -5.59 -9.31
N ILE A 151 -0.07 -4.81 -9.29
CA ILE A 151 -0.12 -3.35 -9.12
C ILE A 151 -1.07 -2.69 -10.13
N TYR A 152 -1.00 -3.10 -11.41
CA TYR A 152 -1.88 -2.57 -12.45
C TYR A 152 -3.36 -2.80 -12.15
N VAL A 153 -3.74 -4.02 -11.75
CA VAL A 153 -5.15 -4.35 -11.47
C VAL A 153 -5.70 -3.47 -10.36
N HIS A 154 -5.01 -3.39 -9.23
CA HIS A 154 -5.46 -2.65 -8.07
C HIS A 154 -5.49 -1.13 -8.32
N LEU A 155 -4.49 -0.59 -9.04
CA LEU A 155 -4.52 0.81 -9.45
C LEU A 155 -5.63 1.11 -10.44
N HIS A 156 -5.88 0.22 -11.40
CA HIS A 156 -6.97 0.37 -12.36
C HIS A 156 -8.33 0.42 -11.65
N GLU A 157 -8.59 -0.50 -10.72
CA GLU A 157 -9.84 -0.52 -9.94
C GLU A 157 -10.02 0.76 -9.11
N PHE A 158 -8.95 1.21 -8.45
CA PHE A 158 -8.95 2.48 -7.73
C PHE A 158 -9.26 3.67 -8.64
N PHE A 159 -8.55 3.81 -9.77
CA PHE A 159 -8.73 4.93 -10.68
C PHE A 159 -10.09 4.94 -11.38
N ASP A 160 -10.59 3.77 -11.78
CA ASP A 160 -11.92 3.63 -12.39
C ASP A 160 -13.01 4.05 -11.40
N LEU A 161 -12.94 3.60 -10.14
CA LEU A 161 -13.89 4.04 -9.11
C LEU A 161 -13.78 5.54 -8.83
N ALA A 162 -12.56 6.08 -8.71
CA ALA A 162 -12.33 7.50 -8.51
C ALA A 162 -12.99 8.32 -9.64
N GLN A 163 -12.79 7.94 -10.90
CA GLN A 163 -13.39 8.60 -12.04
C GLN A 163 -14.92 8.60 -11.99
N ARG A 164 -15.55 7.48 -11.60
CA ARG A 164 -17.01 7.39 -11.51
C ARG A 164 -17.60 8.31 -10.45
N LEU A 165 -16.84 8.58 -9.39
CA LEU A 165 -17.23 9.48 -8.30
C LEU A 165 -16.85 10.95 -8.57
N TRP A 166 -16.17 11.24 -9.67
CA TRP A 166 -15.69 12.56 -10.01
C TRP A 166 -16.84 13.53 -10.33
N PRO A 167 -16.72 14.84 -10.03
CA PRO A 167 -17.70 15.84 -10.46
C PRO A 167 -17.90 15.82 -11.98
N VAL A 168 -19.16 15.90 -12.44
CA VAL A 168 -19.53 15.80 -13.86
C VAL A 168 -18.75 16.79 -14.75
N ASN A 169 -18.55 18.01 -14.26
CA ASN A 169 -17.81 19.07 -14.95
C ASN A 169 -16.29 18.82 -15.08
N ARG A 170 -15.77 17.72 -14.50
CA ARG A 170 -14.35 17.35 -14.45
C ARG A 170 -14.08 15.95 -15.00
N LEU A 171 -15.11 15.20 -15.42
CA LEU A 171 -14.99 13.81 -15.91
C LEU A 171 -13.98 13.63 -17.07
N PRO A 172 -13.93 14.52 -18.10
CA PRO A 172 -12.94 14.37 -19.17
C PRO A 172 -11.50 14.51 -18.67
N THR A 173 -11.28 15.35 -17.65
CA THR A 173 -9.97 15.57 -17.04
C THR A 173 -9.53 14.39 -16.18
N ALA A 174 -10.47 13.70 -15.53
CA ALA A 174 -10.17 12.55 -14.66
C ALA A 174 -9.55 11.38 -15.46
N ALA A 175 -10.17 10.97 -16.57
CA ALA A 175 -9.64 9.90 -17.42
C ALA A 175 -8.24 10.21 -17.96
N GLN A 176 -8.04 11.46 -18.39
CA GLN A 176 -6.76 11.91 -18.94
C GLN A 176 -5.60 11.86 -17.94
N GLN A 177 -5.88 11.90 -16.64
CA GLN A 177 -4.84 11.97 -15.61
C GLN A 177 -4.26 10.61 -15.25
N TYR A 178 -5.07 9.56 -15.18
CA TYR A 178 -4.58 8.24 -14.76
C TYR A 178 -4.30 7.29 -15.93
N THR A 179 -4.84 7.55 -17.13
CA THR A 179 -4.56 6.73 -18.33
C THR A 179 -3.06 6.56 -18.60
N PRO A 180 -2.23 7.62 -18.55
CA PRO A 180 -0.79 7.49 -18.77
C PRO A 180 -0.11 6.54 -17.77
N ILE A 181 -0.58 6.50 -16.52
CA ILE A 181 -0.06 5.60 -15.48
C ILE A 181 -0.24 4.14 -15.91
N LEU A 182 -1.46 3.79 -16.32
CA LEU A 182 -1.83 2.45 -16.74
C LEU A 182 -1.13 2.03 -18.04
N GLU A 183 -0.96 2.95 -18.99
CA GLU A 183 -0.20 2.73 -20.22
C GLU A 183 1.27 2.45 -19.95
N ILE A 184 1.91 3.20 -19.05
CA ILE A 184 3.30 2.97 -18.64
C ILE A 184 3.44 1.59 -18.01
N LEU A 185 2.55 1.23 -17.08
CA LEU A 185 2.58 -0.10 -16.44
C LEU A 185 2.42 -1.23 -17.46
N THR A 186 1.48 -1.10 -18.41
CA THR A 186 1.27 -2.09 -19.49
C THR A 186 2.51 -2.23 -20.37
N LYS A 187 3.15 -1.11 -20.73
CA LYS A 187 4.38 -1.10 -21.52
C LYS A 187 5.52 -1.82 -20.79
N VAL A 188 5.70 -1.53 -19.50
CA VAL A 188 6.74 -2.19 -18.69
C VAL A 188 6.44 -3.68 -18.53
N GLN A 189 5.21 -4.08 -18.23
CA GLN A 189 4.83 -5.50 -18.18
C GLN A 189 5.19 -6.23 -19.48
N THR A 190 5.01 -5.58 -20.63
CA THR A 190 5.37 -6.14 -21.94
C THR A 190 6.88 -6.38 -22.04
N GLU A 191 7.73 -5.51 -21.49
CA GLU A 191 9.19 -5.69 -21.44
C GLU A 191 9.63 -6.87 -20.56
N PHE A 192 8.82 -7.25 -19.56
CA PHE A 192 9.07 -8.38 -18.67
C PHE A 192 8.31 -9.65 -19.06
N SER A 193 7.62 -9.66 -20.20
CA SER A 193 6.89 -10.84 -20.66
C SER A 193 7.83 -12.02 -20.92
N LYS A 194 7.30 -13.24 -20.80
CA LYS A 194 8.07 -14.50 -21.01
C LYS A 194 8.85 -14.56 -22.31
N GLU A 195 8.36 -13.93 -23.37
CA GLU A 195 9.03 -13.91 -24.68
C GLU A 195 10.29 -13.04 -24.61
N LYS A 196 10.16 -11.85 -24.04
CA LYS A 196 11.24 -10.87 -23.92
C LYS A 196 12.27 -11.19 -22.85
N CYS A 197 11.91 -11.97 -21.82
CA CYS A 197 12.86 -12.39 -20.78
C CYS A 197 13.70 -13.63 -21.15
N LYS A 198 13.34 -14.40 -22.19
CA LYS A 198 14.14 -15.55 -22.63
C LYS A 198 15.38 -15.15 -23.43
N ASP A 199 15.32 -14.02 -24.14
CA ASP A 199 16.42 -13.53 -25.00
C ASP A 199 17.63 -13.01 -24.20
N ALA A 200 17.51 -12.87 -22.87
CA ALA A 200 18.58 -12.45 -21.98
C ALA A 200 19.37 -13.62 -21.34
N ILE A 201 18.99 -14.88 -21.62
CA ILE A 201 19.80 -16.03 -21.23
C ILE A 201 20.93 -16.17 -22.25
N ILE A 202 21.99 -15.39 -22.06
CA ILE A 202 23.29 -15.71 -22.64
C ILE A 202 23.68 -17.08 -22.04
N PRO A 203 23.99 -18.10 -22.85
CA PRO A 203 24.58 -19.32 -22.31
C PRO A 203 25.91 -18.90 -21.68
N THR A 204 25.96 -18.87 -20.35
CA THR A 204 27.20 -18.75 -19.59
C THR A 204 28.15 -19.81 -20.14
N LEU A 205 29.18 -19.33 -20.83
CA LEU A 205 30.26 -20.11 -21.43
C LEU A 205 30.84 -21.06 -20.37
N THR A 206 30.74 -22.36 -20.64
CA THR A 206 31.69 -23.36 -20.13
C THR A 206 33.04 -23.17 -20.79
#